data_AF-A0A3C0SYV2-F1
#
_entry.id   AF-A0A3C0SYV2-F1
#
_cell.length_a   1.000
_cell.length_b   1.000
_cell.length_c   1.000
_cell.angle_alpha   90.00
_cell.angle_beta   90.00
_cell.angle_gamma   90.00
#
_symmetry.space_group_name_H-M   'P 1'
#
loop_
_entity.id
_entity.type
_entity.pdbx_description
1 polymer ?
#
loop_
_entity_poly.entity_id
_entity_poly.type
_entity_poly.pdbx_seq_one_letter_code
_entity_poly.pdbx_strand_id
1 'polypeptide(L)'
;MKYFKLIAAAVVTFIILSSCQDVFTSSVFSFVETDISTMNDAQKVSYAEDLLATGSEEELEAAYAEIAAMVDELDLTGDLTADELELVELAADLAIGASGVGQAVTDALDALVSADETSDPDAIIDGILGGFDESDYDNLEDAVDLIEAAEANDAELTTEQYTNAATAQLLVVINDAGGVDNLDTVDPADPDLLQALDWAEAGGVDLSSMLGDLTIPE
;
A
#
# COMPACT_ATOMS: atom_id res chain seq x y z
N MET A 1 -22.72 -10.61 -4.34
CA MET A 1 -23.24 -10.58 -2.95
C MET A 1 -22.61 -11.59 -1.97
N LYS A 2 -22.39 -12.87 -2.29
CA LYS A 2 -21.69 -13.78 -1.33
C LYS A 2 -20.17 -13.65 -1.31
N TYR A 3 -19.57 -13.24 -2.44
CA TYR A 3 -18.12 -13.07 -2.61
C TYR A 3 -17.58 -11.81 -1.93
N PHE A 4 -18.43 -10.80 -1.75
CA PHE A 4 -18.08 -9.49 -1.15
C PHE A 4 -17.74 -9.58 0.35
N LYS A 5 -18.52 -10.35 1.11
CA LYS A 5 -18.26 -10.62 2.55
C LYS A 5 -17.01 -11.47 2.79
N LEU A 6 -16.47 -12.10 1.74
CA LEU A 6 -15.28 -12.94 1.81
C LEU A 6 -13.99 -12.15 1.54
N ILE A 7 -14.02 -11.11 0.70
CA ILE A 7 -12.90 -10.17 0.49
C ILE A 7 -12.62 -9.38 1.78
N ALA A 8 -13.65 -8.80 2.38
CA ALA A 8 -13.51 -8.11 3.66
C ALA A 8 -12.96 -9.05 4.76
N ALA A 9 -13.37 -10.32 4.78
CA ALA A 9 -12.85 -11.31 5.74
C ALA A 9 -11.41 -11.78 5.43
N ALA A 10 -11.00 -11.74 4.16
CA ALA A 10 -9.65 -12.05 3.70
C ALA A 10 -8.64 -11.02 4.19
N VAL A 11 -8.92 -9.76 3.88
CA VAL A 11 -8.16 -8.58 4.30
C VAL A 11 -8.04 -8.60 5.82
N VAL A 12 -9.15 -8.82 6.54
CA VAL A 12 -9.17 -8.88 8.01
C VAL A 12 -8.27 -9.96 8.60
N THR A 13 -8.24 -11.16 7.99
CA THR A 13 -7.43 -12.29 8.50
C THR A 13 -5.93 -12.07 8.26
N PHE A 14 -5.59 -11.39 7.17
CA PHE A 14 -4.22 -11.09 6.77
C PHE A 14 -3.51 -10.18 7.79
N ILE A 15 -4.23 -9.19 8.31
CA ILE A 15 -3.65 -8.13 9.16
C ILE A 15 -3.48 -8.58 10.61
N ILE A 16 -4.35 -9.44 11.14
CA ILE A 16 -4.21 -9.99 12.51
C ILE A 16 -2.85 -10.71 12.70
N LEU A 17 -2.23 -11.18 11.61
CA LEU A 17 -0.92 -11.80 11.63
C LEU A 17 0.24 -10.78 11.59
N SER A 18 0.04 -9.54 11.10
CA SER A 18 1.08 -8.49 11.04
C SER A 18 1.06 -7.53 12.24
N SER A 19 -0.09 -7.25 12.87
CA SER A 19 -0.26 -6.21 13.90
C SER A 19 0.32 -6.52 15.31
N CYS A 20 1.12 -7.56 15.49
CA CYS A 20 1.62 -7.92 16.82
C CYS A 20 2.80 -7.05 17.35
N GLN A 21 3.31 -6.07 16.60
CA GLN A 21 4.54 -5.36 16.96
C GLN A 21 4.37 -3.96 17.57
N ASP A 22 3.21 -3.30 17.46
CA ASP A 22 3.10 -1.85 17.77
C ASP A 22 2.90 -1.45 19.24
N VAL A 23 2.79 -2.40 20.18
CA VAL A 23 2.34 -2.06 21.55
C VAL A 23 3.48 -1.62 22.49
N PHE A 24 4.75 -1.59 22.07
CA PHE A 24 5.88 -1.31 23.01
C PHE A 24 6.92 -0.26 22.58
N THR A 25 6.75 0.46 21.47
CA THR A 25 7.78 1.36 20.92
C THR A 25 7.47 2.85 20.99
N SER A 26 6.57 3.29 21.89
CA SER A 26 6.42 4.72 22.20
C SER A 26 7.68 5.26 22.92
N SER A 27 8.70 5.61 22.16
CA SER A 27 9.96 6.20 22.66
C SER A 27 9.70 7.61 23.21
N VAL A 28 10.06 7.82 24.47
CA VAL A 28 9.84 9.06 25.27
C VAL A 28 10.72 10.25 24.78
N PHE A 29 11.24 10.18 23.56
CA PHE A 29 12.18 11.15 22.98
C PHE A 29 11.72 11.79 21.66
N SER A 30 10.42 11.90 21.40
CA SER A 30 9.83 12.52 20.18
C SER A 30 10.00 14.05 20.05
N PHE A 31 10.94 14.68 20.79
CA PHE A 31 11.08 16.16 20.82
C PHE A 31 12.21 16.70 19.94
N VAL A 32 12.91 15.84 19.20
CA VAL A 32 13.85 16.31 18.17
C VAL A 32 13.33 15.79 16.83
N GLU A 33 12.39 16.53 16.25
CA GLU A 33 12.07 16.41 14.83
C GLU A 33 13.39 16.58 14.07
N THR A 34 13.87 15.49 13.49
CA THR A 34 15.13 15.49 12.77
C THR A 34 14.82 15.89 11.34
N ASP A 35 15.33 17.05 10.91
CA ASP A 35 15.09 17.56 9.57
C ASP A 35 15.91 16.77 8.52
N ILE A 36 15.25 15.81 7.87
CA ILE A 36 15.82 14.92 6.86
C ILE A 36 16.42 15.69 5.67
N SER A 37 15.88 16.86 5.32
CA SER A 37 16.34 17.68 4.19
C SER A 37 17.79 18.18 4.36
N THR A 38 18.29 18.23 5.60
CA THR A 38 19.64 18.67 5.94
C THR A 38 20.68 17.55 5.94
N MET A 39 20.23 16.30 5.80
CA MET A 39 21.08 15.12 5.77
C MET A 39 21.73 14.94 4.39
N ASN A 40 22.83 14.18 4.34
CA ASN A 40 23.33 13.68 3.07
C ASN A 40 22.55 12.43 2.62
N ASP A 41 22.64 12.07 1.35
CA ASP A 41 21.83 11.01 0.72
C ASP A 41 21.89 9.67 1.48
N ALA A 42 23.08 9.21 1.87
CA ALA A 42 23.22 7.97 2.63
C ALA A 42 22.56 8.06 4.03
N GLN A 43 22.57 9.24 4.64
CA GLN A 43 21.88 9.46 5.91
C GLN A 43 20.36 9.52 5.72
N LYS A 44 19.87 10.07 4.60
CA LYS A 44 18.43 10.08 4.27
C LYS A 44 17.90 8.67 4.11
N VAL A 45 18.60 7.84 3.32
CA VAL A 45 18.24 6.42 3.10
C VAL A 45 18.16 5.68 4.43
N SER A 46 19.22 5.69 5.24
CA SER A 46 19.19 4.98 6.54
C SER A 46 18.14 5.52 7.51
N TYR A 47 17.87 6.83 7.50
CA TYR A 47 16.82 7.40 8.33
C TYR A 47 15.42 6.97 7.86
N ALA A 48 15.20 6.93 6.56
CA ALA A 48 13.93 6.51 5.97
C ALA A 48 13.66 5.02 6.20
N GLU A 49 14.68 4.15 6.08
CA GLU A 49 14.60 2.73 6.45
C GLU A 49 14.18 2.54 7.92
N ASP A 50 14.75 3.33 8.84
CA ASP A 50 14.38 3.30 10.26
C ASP A 50 12.91 3.73 10.48
N LEU A 51 12.42 4.68 9.68
CA LEU A 51 11.05 5.18 9.76
C LEU A 51 10.02 4.17 9.27
N LEU A 52 10.31 3.33 8.27
CA LEU A 52 9.36 2.28 7.83
C LEU A 52 8.87 1.39 8.97
N ALA A 53 9.70 1.16 9.99
CA ALA A 53 9.35 0.34 11.13
C ALA A 53 8.68 1.09 12.29
N THR A 54 8.83 2.42 12.38
CA THR A 54 8.50 3.16 13.63
C THR A 54 7.95 4.58 13.44
N GLY A 55 8.00 5.11 12.22
CA GLY A 55 7.64 6.48 11.89
C GLY A 55 6.13 6.69 11.91
N SER A 56 5.71 7.92 12.23
CA SER A 56 4.34 8.35 11.94
C SER A 56 4.15 8.65 10.46
N GLU A 57 2.91 8.70 10.00
CA GLU A 57 2.52 9.11 8.64
C GLU A 57 3.20 10.42 8.20
N GLU A 58 3.18 11.46 9.03
CA GLU A 58 3.86 12.74 8.74
C GLU A 58 5.40 12.60 8.59
N GLU A 59 6.03 11.64 9.29
CA GLU A 59 7.47 11.40 9.18
C GLU A 59 7.78 10.59 7.91
N LEU A 60 6.91 9.64 7.57
CA LEU A 60 6.98 8.85 6.34
C LEU A 60 6.76 9.72 5.11
N GLU A 61 5.80 10.65 5.13
CA GLU A 61 5.57 11.62 4.05
C GLU A 61 6.81 12.50 3.83
N ALA A 62 7.40 13.02 4.91
CA ALA A 62 8.63 13.82 4.81
C ALA A 62 9.82 13.00 4.29
N ALA A 63 9.94 11.74 4.70
CA ALA A 63 10.97 10.84 4.20
C ALA A 63 10.75 10.48 2.72
N TYR A 64 9.52 10.16 2.35
CA TYR A 64 9.11 9.87 0.98
C TYR A 64 9.49 11.02 0.06
N ALA A 65 9.12 12.26 0.39
CA ALA A 65 9.42 13.43 -0.45
C ALA A 65 10.93 13.60 -0.74
N GLU A 66 11.80 13.31 0.24
CA GLU A 66 13.25 13.41 0.05
C GLU A 66 13.84 12.22 -0.74
N ILE A 67 13.30 11.01 -0.56
CA ILE A 67 13.74 9.82 -1.28
C ILE A 67 13.21 9.83 -2.72
N ALA A 68 11.96 10.22 -2.94
CA ALA A 68 11.37 10.41 -4.26
C ALA A 68 12.17 11.43 -5.09
N ALA A 69 12.61 12.54 -4.48
CA ALA A 69 13.47 13.50 -5.15
C ALA A 69 14.83 12.92 -5.59
N MET A 70 15.34 11.89 -4.90
CA MET A 70 16.54 11.15 -5.33
C MET A 70 16.21 10.17 -6.46
N VAL A 71 15.05 9.51 -6.40
CA VAL A 71 14.56 8.60 -7.45
C VAL A 71 14.26 9.35 -8.75
N ASP A 72 13.75 10.58 -8.69
CA ASP A 72 13.50 11.46 -9.85
C ASP A 72 14.76 11.75 -10.69
N GLU A 73 15.96 11.56 -10.12
CA GLU A 73 17.21 11.72 -10.83
C GLU A 73 17.61 10.48 -11.66
N LEU A 74 16.90 9.37 -11.48
CA LEU A 74 17.16 8.07 -12.13
C LEU A 74 16.43 7.94 -13.47
N ASP A 75 16.97 7.09 -14.36
CA ASP A 75 16.26 6.63 -15.55
C ASP A 75 15.59 5.28 -15.26
N LEU A 76 14.36 5.32 -14.74
CA LEU A 76 13.58 4.13 -14.38
C LEU A 76 13.30 3.20 -15.58
N THR A 77 13.50 3.69 -16.82
CA THR A 77 13.31 2.90 -18.04
C THR A 77 14.58 2.21 -18.55
N GLY A 78 15.73 2.52 -17.95
CA GLY A 78 17.03 1.93 -18.25
C GLY A 78 17.49 0.95 -17.18
N ASP A 79 18.60 0.24 -17.45
CA ASP A 79 19.17 -0.73 -16.50
C ASP A 79 19.60 -0.03 -15.19
N LEU A 80 18.83 -0.22 -14.13
CA LEU A 80 19.18 0.28 -12.79
C LEU A 80 20.28 -0.58 -12.14
N THR A 81 21.14 0.07 -11.35
CA THR A 81 22.06 -0.64 -10.45
C THR A 81 21.32 -1.19 -9.23
N ALA A 82 21.95 -2.12 -8.51
CA ALA A 82 21.36 -2.66 -7.28
C ALA A 82 21.03 -1.57 -6.24
N ASP A 83 21.95 -0.63 -6.02
CA ASP A 83 21.74 0.47 -5.07
C ASP A 83 20.60 1.42 -5.52
N GLU A 84 20.41 1.59 -6.83
CA GLU A 84 19.31 2.40 -7.39
C GLU A 84 17.97 1.67 -7.29
N LEU A 85 17.95 0.34 -7.49
CA LEU A 85 16.78 -0.51 -7.26
C LEU A 85 16.34 -0.51 -5.79
N GLU A 86 17.28 -0.66 -4.85
CA GLU A 86 16.99 -0.58 -3.42
C GLU A 86 16.38 0.78 -3.05
N LEU A 87 16.81 1.86 -3.70
CA LEU A 87 16.25 3.20 -3.50
C LEU A 87 14.81 3.32 -4.05
N VAL A 88 14.53 2.73 -5.22
CA VAL A 88 13.18 2.70 -5.81
C VAL A 88 12.22 1.89 -4.93
N GLU A 89 12.66 0.72 -4.45
CA GLU A 89 11.89 -0.11 -3.52
C GLU A 89 11.59 0.63 -2.21
N LEU A 90 12.60 1.30 -1.63
CA LEU A 90 12.42 2.11 -0.43
C LEU A 90 11.42 3.26 -0.67
N ALA A 91 11.49 3.93 -1.82
CA ALA A 91 10.55 4.98 -2.18
C ALA A 91 9.11 4.46 -2.24
N ALA A 92 8.91 3.27 -2.83
CA ALA A 92 7.58 2.64 -2.91
C ALA A 92 7.03 2.33 -1.51
N ASP A 93 7.84 1.70 -0.65
CA ASP A 93 7.42 1.37 0.72
C ASP A 93 7.08 2.63 1.53
N LEU A 94 7.84 3.72 1.36
CA LEU A 94 7.58 5.00 2.01
C LEU A 94 6.30 5.65 1.49
N ALA A 95 6.05 5.62 0.18
CA ALA A 95 4.83 6.15 -0.42
C ALA A 95 3.58 5.44 0.12
N ILE A 96 3.63 4.11 0.23
CA ILE A 96 2.56 3.32 0.87
C ILE A 96 2.41 3.71 2.34
N GLY A 97 3.51 3.86 3.08
CA GLY A 97 3.48 4.33 4.46
C GLY A 97 2.87 5.73 4.62
N ALA A 98 3.18 6.64 3.69
CA ALA A 98 2.72 8.03 3.68
C ALA A 98 1.24 8.16 3.27
N SER A 99 0.69 7.21 2.51
CA SER A 99 -0.72 7.21 2.07
C SER A 99 -1.75 7.01 3.20
N GLY A 100 -1.32 6.75 4.43
CA GLY A 100 -2.22 6.44 5.55
C GLY A 100 -2.90 5.06 5.47
N VAL A 101 -2.58 4.23 4.45
CA VAL A 101 -3.26 2.94 4.24
C VAL A 101 -3.16 2.00 5.44
N GLY A 102 -2.02 1.98 6.14
CA GLY A 102 -1.84 1.15 7.33
C GLY A 102 -2.82 1.51 8.46
N GLN A 103 -3.05 2.80 8.69
CA GLN A 103 -4.03 3.28 9.67
C GLN A 103 -5.45 3.03 9.20
N ALA A 104 -5.77 3.34 7.95
CA ALA A 104 -7.09 3.08 7.37
C ALA A 104 -7.50 1.60 7.46
N VAL A 105 -6.55 0.71 7.18
CA VAL A 105 -6.73 -0.73 7.32
C VAL A 105 -7.01 -1.11 8.78
N THR A 106 -6.27 -0.55 9.73
CA THR A 106 -6.50 -0.76 11.18
C THR A 106 -7.89 -0.27 11.60
N ASP A 107 -8.30 0.91 11.14
CA ASP A 107 -9.62 1.47 11.42
C ASP A 107 -10.74 0.61 10.82
N ALA A 108 -10.51 0.03 9.64
CA ALA A 108 -11.46 -0.88 8.99
C ALA A 108 -11.66 -2.14 9.80
N LEU A 109 -10.59 -2.71 10.33
CA LEU A 109 -10.66 -3.85 11.22
C LEU A 109 -11.44 -3.54 12.49
N ASP A 110 -11.08 -2.45 13.18
CA ASP A 110 -11.70 -2.08 14.43
C ASP A 110 -13.20 -1.81 14.25
N ALA A 111 -13.56 -1.16 13.14
CA ALA A 111 -14.95 -0.93 12.75
C ALA A 111 -15.69 -2.23 12.44
N LEU A 112 -15.10 -3.13 11.65
CA LEU A 112 -15.70 -4.42 11.29
C LEU A 112 -15.85 -5.38 12.48
N VAL A 113 -14.88 -5.37 13.41
CA VAL A 113 -14.95 -6.17 14.65
C VAL A 113 -16.00 -5.62 15.61
N SER A 114 -16.18 -4.31 15.63
CA SER A 114 -17.18 -3.63 16.46
C SER A 114 -18.59 -3.60 15.83
N ALA A 115 -18.69 -3.94 14.55
CA ALA A 115 -19.93 -3.96 13.79
C ALA A 115 -20.91 -5.00 14.33
N ASP A 116 -22.20 -4.62 14.38
CA ASP A 116 -23.27 -5.57 14.70
C ASP A 116 -23.77 -6.32 13.45
N GLU A 117 -24.64 -7.33 13.63
CA GLU A 117 -25.17 -8.13 12.51
C GLU A 117 -25.98 -7.32 11.48
N THR A 118 -26.33 -6.07 11.78
CA THR A 118 -27.08 -5.17 10.90
C THR A 118 -26.21 -4.15 10.16
N SER A 119 -24.93 -4.11 10.51
CA SER A 119 -23.95 -3.22 9.89
C SER A 119 -23.62 -3.69 8.48
N ASP A 120 -23.46 -2.73 7.57
CA ASP A 120 -23.09 -2.98 6.18
C ASP A 120 -21.57 -2.84 6.03
N PRO A 121 -20.82 -3.93 5.79
CA PRO A 121 -19.36 -3.88 5.64
C PRO A 121 -18.91 -2.91 4.55
N ASP A 122 -19.68 -2.83 3.47
CA ASP A 122 -19.40 -2.04 2.28
C ASP A 122 -19.40 -0.55 2.66
N ALA A 123 -20.42 -0.12 3.41
CA ALA A 123 -20.51 1.25 3.95
C ALA A 123 -19.44 1.57 5.01
N ILE A 124 -18.92 0.57 5.74
CA ILE A 124 -17.80 0.77 6.68
C ILE A 124 -16.53 1.06 5.88
N ILE A 125 -16.26 0.25 4.86
CA ILE A 125 -15.06 0.40 4.02
C ILE A 125 -15.14 1.73 3.26
N ASP A 126 -16.26 2.05 2.61
CA ASP A 126 -16.46 3.35 1.94
C ASP A 126 -16.30 4.53 2.89
N GLY A 127 -16.73 4.40 4.14
CA GLY A 127 -16.55 5.45 5.15
C GLY A 127 -15.09 5.72 5.50
N ILE A 128 -14.22 4.71 5.37
CA ILE A 128 -12.79 4.81 5.65
C ILE A 128 -12.04 5.30 4.43
N LEU A 129 -12.38 4.76 3.25
CA LEU A 129 -11.81 5.24 1.99
C LEU A 129 -12.21 6.69 1.71
N GLY A 130 -13.40 7.12 2.13
CA GLY A 130 -13.79 8.53 2.09
C GLY A 130 -12.99 9.44 3.04
N GLY A 131 -12.10 8.88 3.87
CA GLY A 131 -11.11 9.61 4.65
C GLY A 131 -9.83 9.94 3.88
N PHE A 132 -9.55 9.25 2.78
CA PHE A 132 -8.42 9.53 1.90
C PHE A 132 -8.68 10.81 1.13
N ASP A 133 -7.64 11.60 0.94
CA ASP A 133 -7.64 12.74 0.04
C ASP A 133 -6.83 12.48 -1.24
N GLU A 134 -6.69 13.50 -2.08
CA GLU A 134 -6.00 13.41 -3.36
C GLU A 134 -4.51 13.05 -3.18
N SER A 135 -3.85 13.59 -2.15
CA SER A 135 -2.44 13.27 -1.87
C SER A 135 -2.24 11.84 -1.41
N ASP A 136 -3.20 11.27 -0.68
CA ASP A 136 -3.11 9.87 -0.27
C ASP A 136 -3.16 8.93 -1.49
N TYR A 137 -4.03 9.24 -2.45
CA TYR A 137 -4.10 8.49 -3.71
C TYR A 137 -2.89 8.73 -4.61
N ASP A 138 -2.38 9.95 -4.70
CA ASP A 138 -1.13 10.25 -5.43
C ASP A 138 0.03 9.39 -4.87
N ASN A 139 0.15 9.26 -3.55
CA ASN A 139 1.16 8.40 -2.93
C ASN A 139 0.96 6.91 -3.26
N LEU A 140 -0.29 6.43 -3.35
CA LEU A 140 -0.57 5.04 -3.74
C LEU A 140 -0.25 4.79 -5.22
N GLU A 141 -0.55 5.74 -6.10
CA GLU A 141 -0.20 5.68 -7.52
C GLU A 141 1.32 5.69 -7.71
N ASP A 142 2.03 6.58 -7.02
CA ASP A 142 3.49 6.62 -7.05
C ASP A 142 4.09 5.28 -6.59
N ALA A 143 3.56 4.68 -5.53
CA ALA A 143 4.00 3.38 -5.05
C ALA A 143 3.84 2.27 -6.10
N VAL A 144 2.70 2.26 -6.80
CA VAL A 144 2.43 1.33 -7.90
C VAL A 144 3.48 1.51 -8.99
N ASP A 145 3.67 2.73 -9.48
CA ASP A 145 4.61 3.05 -10.57
C ASP A 145 6.05 2.63 -10.21
N LEU A 146 6.46 2.84 -8.95
CA LEU A 146 7.78 2.47 -8.46
C LEU A 146 7.97 0.95 -8.38
N ILE A 147 6.95 0.19 -7.97
CA ILE A 147 6.99 -1.28 -7.96
C ILE A 147 7.00 -1.85 -9.38
N GLU A 148 6.21 -1.28 -10.31
CA GLU A 148 6.28 -1.65 -11.73
C GLU A 148 7.67 -1.39 -12.30
N ALA A 149 8.27 -0.24 -11.98
CA ALA A 149 9.63 0.08 -12.41
C ALA A 149 10.67 -0.89 -11.83
N ALA A 150 10.53 -1.27 -10.56
CA ALA A 150 11.41 -2.25 -9.93
C ALA A 150 11.26 -3.64 -10.59
N GLU A 151 10.04 -4.11 -10.82
CA GLU A 151 9.77 -5.39 -11.48
C GLU A 151 10.30 -5.41 -12.93
N ALA A 152 10.09 -4.33 -13.68
CA ALA A 152 10.62 -4.17 -15.04
C ALA A 152 12.16 -4.18 -15.11
N ASN A 153 12.83 -3.90 -13.99
CA ASN A 153 14.27 -3.94 -13.81
C ASN A 153 14.76 -5.21 -13.11
N ASP A 154 13.95 -6.28 -13.09
CA ASP A 154 14.26 -7.59 -12.50
C ASP A 154 14.60 -7.53 -10.99
N ALA A 155 13.99 -6.59 -10.24
CA ALA A 155 14.13 -6.52 -8.79
C ALA A 155 13.64 -7.81 -8.09
N GLU A 156 14.32 -8.21 -7.01
CA GLU A 156 13.90 -9.34 -6.18
C GLU A 156 12.86 -8.90 -5.14
N LEU A 157 11.67 -8.53 -5.60
CA LEU A 157 10.57 -8.08 -4.73
C LEU A 157 10.15 -9.17 -3.74
N THR A 158 9.96 -8.76 -2.49
CA THR A 158 9.47 -9.62 -1.42
C THR A 158 7.96 -9.86 -1.53
N THR A 159 7.48 -10.91 -0.88
CA THR A 159 6.04 -11.20 -0.75
C THR A 159 5.28 -10.03 -0.12
N GLU A 160 5.92 -9.30 0.81
CA GLU A 160 5.33 -8.13 1.46
C GLU A 160 5.18 -6.97 0.48
N GLN A 161 6.22 -6.65 -0.30
CA GLN A 161 6.15 -5.61 -1.33
C GLN A 161 5.07 -5.91 -2.38
N TYR A 162 4.96 -7.15 -2.87
CA TYR A 162 3.87 -7.54 -3.77
C TYR A 162 2.49 -7.36 -3.13
N THR A 163 2.34 -7.68 -1.84
CA THR A 163 1.06 -7.50 -1.16
C THR A 163 0.71 -6.02 -0.98
N ASN A 164 1.71 -5.21 -0.64
CA ASN A 164 1.54 -3.77 -0.48
C ASN A 164 1.18 -3.12 -1.83
N ALA A 165 1.86 -3.49 -2.90
CA ALA A 165 1.57 -3.03 -4.27
C ALA A 165 0.17 -3.44 -4.74
N ALA A 166 -0.22 -4.69 -4.51
CA ALA A 166 -1.58 -5.16 -4.81
C ALA A 166 -2.65 -4.37 -4.05
N THR A 167 -2.39 -4.04 -2.79
CA THR A 167 -3.29 -3.24 -1.95
C THR A 167 -3.39 -1.81 -2.49
N ALA A 168 -2.25 -1.18 -2.80
CA ALA A 168 -2.22 0.17 -3.37
C ALA A 168 -2.99 0.24 -4.68
N GLN A 169 -2.69 -0.66 -5.63
CA GLN A 169 -3.39 -0.73 -6.92
C GLN A 169 -4.90 -0.94 -6.74
N LEU A 170 -5.32 -1.84 -5.85
CA LEU A 170 -6.74 -2.10 -5.62
C LEU A 170 -7.46 -0.86 -5.08
N LEU A 171 -6.81 -0.09 -4.20
CA LEU A 171 -7.38 1.14 -3.67
C LEU A 171 -7.50 2.24 -4.73
N VAL A 172 -6.52 2.36 -5.63
CA VAL A 172 -6.57 3.24 -6.80
C VAL A 172 -7.76 2.85 -7.70
N VAL A 173 -7.89 1.56 -8.05
CA VAL A 173 -9.02 1.05 -8.85
C VAL A 173 -10.37 1.33 -8.19
N ILE A 174 -10.46 1.19 -6.86
CA ILE A 174 -11.68 1.51 -6.10
C ILE A 174 -12.01 3.01 -6.19
N ASN A 175 -11.01 3.87 -6.04
CA ASN A 175 -11.18 5.31 -6.14
C ASN A 175 -11.66 5.73 -7.53
N ASP A 176 -11.04 5.18 -8.58
CA ASP A 176 -11.40 5.43 -9.97
C ASP A 176 -12.81 4.95 -10.33
N ALA A 177 -13.24 3.84 -9.74
CA ALA A 177 -14.62 3.38 -9.83
C ALA A 177 -15.61 4.33 -9.12
N GLY A 178 -15.13 5.22 -8.24
CA GLY A 178 -15.93 6.12 -7.42
C GLY A 178 -16.45 5.48 -6.14
N GLY A 179 -15.67 4.56 -5.56
CA GLY A 179 -15.99 3.85 -4.32
C GLY A 179 -16.31 2.37 -4.52
N VAL A 180 -16.34 1.61 -3.42
CA VAL A 180 -16.46 0.14 -3.47
C VAL A 180 -17.80 -0.30 -4.05
N ASP A 181 -18.86 0.48 -3.82
CA ASP A 181 -20.20 0.27 -4.37
C ASP A 181 -20.23 0.22 -5.90
N ASN A 182 -19.22 0.77 -6.59
CA ASN A 182 -19.15 0.83 -8.05
C ASN A 182 -18.15 -0.17 -8.65
N LEU A 183 -17.49 -1.02 -7.83
CA LEU A 183 -16.54 -2.03 -8.33
C LEU A 183 -17.18 -3.04 -9.29
N ASP A 184 -18.49 -3.28 -9.20
CA ASP A 184 -19.20 -4.15 -10.14
C ASP A 184 -19.31 -3.58 -11.56
N THR A 185 -18.95 -2.30 -11.72
CA THR A 185 -18.89 -1.61 -13.01
C THR A 185 -17.51 -1.63 -13.65
N VAL A 186 -16.46 -2.00 -12.90
CA VAL A 186 -15.09 -2.18 -13.42
C VAL A 186 -15.07 -3.40 -14.35
N ASP A 187 -14.42 -3.26 -15.51
CA ASP A 187 -14.26 -4.37 -16.45
C ASP A 187 -13.35 -5.43 -15.78
N PRO A 188 -13.75 -6.71 -15.68
CA PRO A 188 -12.86 -7.75 -15.17
C PRO A 188 -11.60 -7.97 -16.02
N ALA A 189 -11.55 -7.42 -17.24
CA ALA A 189 -10.37 -7.38 -18.09
C ALA A 189 -9.59 -6.06 -18.01
N ASP A 190 -9.93 -5.19 -17.06
CA ASP A 190 -9.20 -3.96 -16.79
C ASP A 190 -7.75 -4.27 -16.37
N PRO A 191 -6.73 -3.66 -17.02
CA PRO A 191 -5.34 -4.00 -16.78
C PRO A 191 -4.90 -3.72 -15.34
N ASP A 192 -5.40 -2.65 -14.73
CA ASP A 192 -5.00 -2.21 -13.40
C ASP A 192 -5.58 -3.15 -12.34
N LEU A 193 -6.82 -3.59 -12.55
CA LEU A 193 -7.42 -4.66 -11.75
C LEU A 193 -6.67 -5.99 -11.91
N LEU A 194 -6.28 -6.35 -13.14
CA LEU A 194 -5.52 -7.59 -13.39
C LEU A 194 -4.13 -7.55 -12.74
N GLN A 195 -3.44 -6.39 -12.79
CA GLN A 195 -2.15 -6.20 -12.14
C GLN A 195 -2.26 -6.33 -10.61
N ALA A 196 -3.28 -5.73 -10.00
CA ALA A 196 -3.55 -5.89 -8.57
C ALA A 196 -3.74 -7.37 -8.19
N LEU A 197 -4.45 -8.14 -9.02
CA LEU A 197 -4.70 -9.56 -8.78
C LEU A 197 -3.43 -10.41 -8.95
N ASP A 198 -2.58 -10.11 -9.93
CA ASP A 198 -1.32 -10.81 -10.17
C ASP A 198 -0.34 -10.57 -9.02
N TRP A 199 -0.16 -9.32 -8.61
CA TRP A 199 0.65 -8.98 -7.44
C TRP A 199 0.08 -9.59 -6.15
N ALA A 200 -1.23 -9.67 -5.99
CA ALA A 200 -1.81 -10.36 -4.84
C ALA A 200 -1.42 -11.85 -4.83
N GLU A 201 -1.48 -12.53 -5.98
CA GLU A 201 -1.05 -13.93 -6.10
C GLU A 201 0.46 -14.08 -5.82
N ALA A 202 1.30 -13.20 -6.36
CA ALA A 202 2.73 -13.15 -6.07
C ALA A 202 3.04 -12.90 -4.58
N GLY A 203 2.20 -12.07 -3.94
CA GLY A 203 2.14 -11.86 -2.48
C GLY A 203 1.58 -13.04 -1.69
N GLY A 204 1.21 -14.14 -2.35
CA GLY A 204 0.67 -15.34 -1.72
C GLY A 204 -0.79 -15.24 -1.28
N VAL A 205 -1.50 -14.21 -1.74
CA VAL A 205 -2.93 -13.99 -1.52
C VAL A 205 -3.71 -14.55 -2.71
N ASP A 206 -4.32 -15.72 -2.51
CA ASP A 206 -5.17 -16.34 -3.52
C ASP A 206 -6.55 -15.66 -3.58
N LEU A 207 -6.61 -14.47 -4.17
CA LEU A 207 -7.85 -13.72 -4.41
C LEU A 207 -8.79 -14.48 -5.35
N SER A 208 -8.26 -15.32 -6.26
CA SER A 208 -9.06 -16.12 -7.19
C SER A 208 -9.99 -17.09 -6.46
N SER A 209 -9.51 -17.73 -5.39
CA SER A 209 -10.31 -18.62 -4.55
C SER A 209 -11.38 -17.87 -3.74
N MET A 210 -11.14 -16.58 -3.47
CA MET A 210 -11.96 -15.73 -2.61
C MET A 210 -13.06 -14.99 -3.39
N LEU A 211 -12.75 -14.55 -4.60
CA LEU A 211 -13.67 -13.88 -5.52
C LEU A 211 -14.61 -14.87 -6.22
N GLY A 212 -14.31 -16.17 -6.13
CA GLY A 212 -14.95 -17.18 -6.96
C GLY A 212 -14.48 -17.06 -8.41
N ASP A 213 -14.84 -18.05 -9.25
CA ASP A 213 -14.44 -18.19 -10.66
C ASP A 213 -14.82 -16.95 -11.51
N LEU A 214 -14.12 -15.83 -11.32
CA LEU A 214 -13.89 -14.78 -12.29
C LEU A 214 -13.04 -15.48 -13.34
N THR A 215 -13.70 -16.20 -14.24
CA THR A 215 -13.03 -16.74 -15.41
C THR A 215 -12.51 -15.53 -16.17
N ILE A 216 -11.23 -15.20 -15.99
CA ILE A 216 -10.48 -14.31 -16.87
C ILE A 216 -10.71 -14.89 -18.27
N PRO A 217 -11.43 -14.20 -19.17
CA PRO A 217 -11.59 -14.71 -20.51
C PRO A 217 -10.20 -14.79 -21.15
N GLU A 218 -9.74 -16.01 -21.45
CA GLU A 218 -8.53 -16.27 -22.26
C GLU A 218 -8.55 -15.51 -23.60
#